data_AF-U2RIX0-F1
#
_entry.id   AF-U2RIX0-F1
#
_cell.length_a   1.000
_cell.length_b   1.000
_cell.length_c   1.000
_cell.angle_alpha   90.00
_cell.angle_beta   90.00
_cell.angle_gamma   90.00
#
_symmetry.space_group_name_H-M   'P 1'
#
loop_
_entity.id
_entity.type
_entity.pdbx_description
1 polymer ?
#
loop_
_entity_poly.entity_id
_entity_poly.type
_entity_poly.pdbx_seq_one_letter_code
_entity_poly.pdbx_strand_id
1 'polypeptide(L)'
;MTSSTWPGWLALTLNVVGAGFVAYSIAGPHAGEQPTWALVVGLLAVAAWVARSVCAVLDARRTALVLALVSAAAGAIVTPATDGIAVVPVIVAILALVGDLRRPLLLGIAVAAGSVVLVVAGALPFDTPVAALLGELAGVLLAVFAGLSRRQFRRSEEQASLLRERDATMREEAARITLARDLHDVLAHSLGGLVVQLDAVDALLEAGEVDRARRRVV
;
A
#
# COMPACT_ATOMS: atom_id res chain seq x y z
N MET A 1 -5.41 -16.86 0.05
CA MET A 1 -4.68 -16.29 1.21
C MET A 1 -3.20 -16.24 0.86
N THR A 2 -2.70 -15.11 0.37
CA THR A 2 -1.26 -14.73 0.35
C THR A 2 -1.20 -13.22 0.15
N SER A 3 -1.67 -12.47 1.15
CA SER A 3 -1.31 -11.06 1.26
C SER A 3 0.19 -11.01 1.55
N SER A 4 1.00 -10.70 0.55
CA SER A 4 2.41 -10.36 0.71
C SER A 4 2.51 -9.01 1.43
N THR A 5 2.17 -9.00 2.72
CA THR A 5 2.50 -7.91 3.62
C THR A 5 3.95 -8.14 3.97
N TRP A 6 4.86 -7.51 3.24
CA TRP A 6 6.24 -7.38 3.69
C TRP A 6 6.21 -6.95 5.16
N PRO A 7 6.70 -7.77 6.11
CA PRO A 7 6.67 -7.39 7.51
C PRO A 7 7.47 -6.11 7.66
N GLY A 8 6.89 -5.10 8.35
CA GLY A 8 7.52 -3.79 8.54
C GLY A 8 8.96 -3.88 9.07
N TRP A 9 9.31 -5.00 9.70
CA TRP A 9 10.65 -5.38 10.12
C TRP A 9 11.67 -5.50 8.98
N LEU A 10 11.33 -6.08 7.83
CA LEU A 10 12.26 -6.15 6.69
C LEU A 10 12.52 -4.77 6.08
N ALA A 11 11.48 -3.93 6.02
CA ALA A 11 11.66 -2.55 5.61
C ALA A 11 12.52 -1.79 6.63
N LEU A 12 12.32 -2.02 7.93
CA LEU A 12 13.11 -1.41 8.99
C LEU A 12 14.58 -1.83 8.92
N THR A 13 14.88 -3.13 8.78
CA THR A 13 16.25 -3.61 8.68
C THR A 13 16.96 -3.02 7.46
N LEU A 14 16.30 -2.98 6.31
CA LEU A 14 16.85 -2.35 5.11
C LEU A 14 17.12 -0.86 5.31
N ASN A 15 16.21 -0.12 5.97
CA ASN A 15 16.42 1.30 6.28
C ASN A 15 17.57 1.49 7.27
N VAL A 16 17.72 0.64 8.28
CA VAL A 16 18.81 0.74 9.26
C VAL A 16 20.15 0.39 8.62
N VAL A 17 20.22 -0.64 7.79
CA VAL A 17 21.43 -1.00 7.05
C VAL A 17 21.82 0.11 6.07
N GLY A 18 20.86 0.63 5.31
CA GLY A 18 21.08 1.77 4.42
C GLY A 18 21.53 3.02 5.16
N ALA A 19 20.92 3.33 6.31
CA ALA A 19 21.32 4.44 7.16
C ALA A 19 22.73 4.26 7.72
N GLY A 20 23.10 3.06 8.14
CA GLY A 20 24.46 2.73 8.58
C GLY A 20 25.49 2.95 7.48
N PHE A 21 25.18 2.52 6.24
CA PHE A 21 26.04 2.77 5.08
C PHE A 21 26.20 4.27 4.80
N VAL A 22 25.10 5.03 4.77
CA VAL A 22 25.14 6.49 4.55
C VAL A 22 25.91 7.21 5.66
N ALA A 23 25.67 6.86 6.93
CA ALA A 23 26.41 7.44 8.05
C ALA A 23 27.91 7.13 7.96
N TYR A 24 28.27 5.91 7.59
CA TYR A 24 29.66 5.52 7.36
C TYR A 24 30.29 6.30 6.19
N SER A 25 29.56 6.49 5.10
CA SER A 25 30.05 7.25 3.95
C SER A 25 30.25 8.74 4.28
N ILE A 26 29.38 9.34 5.10
CA ILE A 26 29.53 10.73 5.57
C ILE A 26 30.73 10.84 6.54
N ALA A 27 30.86 9.91 7.49
CA ALA A 27 31.93 9.92 8.49
C ALA A 27 33.25 9.29 8.00
N GLY A 28 33.31 8.89 6.73
CA GLY A 28 34.38 8.08 6.15
C GLY A 28 35.66 8.87 5.82
N PRO A 29 36.52 8.31 4.95
CA PRO A 29 37.86 8.85 4.67
C PRO A 29 37.91 10.31 4.20
N HIS A 30 36.83 10.82 3.61
CA HIS A 30 36.72 12.21 3.11
C HIS A 30 36.21 13.20 4.17
N ALA A 31 35.89 12.75 5.40
CA ALA A 31 35.40 13.61 6.47
C ALA A 31 36.40 14.71 6.87
N GLY A 32 37.69 14.52 6.60
CA GLY A 32 38.73 15.53 6.85
C GLY A 32 38.67 16.75 5.94
N GLU A 33 38.03 16.64 4.78
CA GLU A 33 37.86 17.73 3.80
C GLU A 33 36.52 18.46 3.98
N GLN A 34 35.59 17.86 4.73
CA GLN A 34 34.25 18.40 4.96
C GLN A 34 34.19 19.33 6.18
N PRO A 35 33.38 20.39 6.15
CA PRO A 35 33.16 21.21 7.33
C PRO A 35 32.55 20.40 8.48
N THR A 36 33.05 20.57 9.71
CA THR A 36 32.56 19.83 10.89
C THR A 36 31.07 19.99 11.15
N TRP A 37 30.51 21.17 10.87
CA TRP A 37 29.07 21.41 10.97
C TRP A 37 28.27 20.54 9.99
N ALA A 38 28.82 20.29 8.79
CA ALA A 38 28.15 19.52 7.75
C ALA A 38 28.07 18.04 8.16
N LEU A 39 29.15 17.50 8.75
CA LEU A 39 29.15 16.15 9.32
C LEU A 39 28.08 16.00 10.40
N VAL A 40 27.98 16.96 11.33
CA VAL A 40 26.99 16.90 12.43
C VAL A 40 25.57 16.94 11.87
N VAL A 41 25.27 17.87 10.96
CA VAL A 41 23.92 18.00 10.39
C VAL A 41 23.57 16.80 9.48
N GLY A 42 24.53 16.26 8.74
CA GLY A 42 24.37 15.04 7.94
C GLY A 42 24.04 13.82 8.82
N LEU A 43 24.79 13.61 9.91
CA LEU A 43 24.51 12.54 10.87
C LEU A 43 23.16 12.74 11.58
N LEU A 44 22.77 13.99 11.89
CA LEU A 44 21.44 14.30 12.41
C LEU A 44 20.33 13.96 11.40
N ALA A 45 20.54 14.21 10.10
CA ALA A 45 19.60 13.85 9.05
C ALA A 45 19.39 12.33 8.97
N VAL A 46 20.47 11.56 9.09
CA VAL A 46 20.43 10.08 9.12
C VAL A 46 19.77 9.58 10.41
N ALA A 47 20.10 10.15 11.57
CA ALA A 47 19.46 9.80 12.84
C ALA A 47 17.94 10.08 12.80
N ALA A 48 17.53 11.22 12.24
CA ALA A 48 16.12 11.55 12.03
C ALA A 48 15.43 10.56 11.09
N TRP A 49 16.11 10.09 10.02
CA TRP A 49 15.60 9.05 9.14
C TRP A 49 15.39 7.70 9.87
N VAL A 50 16.35 7.25 10.67
CA VAL A 50 16.22 6.00 11.44
C VAL A 50 15.09 6.12 12.47
N ALA A 51 15.08 7.22 13.24
CA ALA A 51 14.03 7.47 14.24
C ALA A 51 12.64 7.52 13.58
N ARG A 52 12.52 8.16 12.41
CA ARG A 52 11.29 8.18 11.60
C ARG A 52 10.84 6.77 11.21
N SER A 53 11.79 5.92 10.80
CA SER A 53 11.51 4.53 10.41
C SER A 53 11.02 3.70 11.60
N VAL A 54 11.59 3.90 12.78
CA VAL A 54 11.11 3.28 14.04
C VAL A 54 9.73 3.81 14.42
N CYS A 55 9.52 5.12 14.43
CA CYS A 55 8.23 5.73 14.73
C CYS A 55 7.12 5.30 13.76
N ALA A 56 7.45 5.00 12.50
CA ALA A 56 6.49 4.49 11.53
C ALA A 56 6.02 3.06 11.88
N VAL A 57 6.89 2.22 12.46
CA VAL A 57 6.53 0.89 12.96
C VAL A 57 5.70 0.98 14.24
N LEU A 58 5.99 1.95 15.11
CA LEU A 58 5.27 2.21 16.35
C LEU A 58 3.96 3.01 16.17
N ASP A 59 3.51 3.24 14.93
CA ASP A 59 2.35 4.06 14.54
C ASP A 59 2.32 5.50 15.14
N ALA A 60 3.49 6.05 15.48
CA ALA A 60 3.68 7.41 16.01
C ALA A 60 3.70 8.45 14.88
N ARG A 61 2.55 8.65 14.22
CA ARG A 61 2.43 9.35 12.92
C ARG A 61 2.84 10.82 12.91
N ARG A 62 2.57 11.56 14.00
CA ARG A 62 2.94 12.98 14.10
C ARG A 62 4.46 13.12 14.19
N THR A 63 5.08 12.34 15.07
CA THR A 63 6.53 12.30 15.26
C THR A 63 7.24 11.84 14.00
N ALA A 64 6.72 10.80 13.32
CA ALA A 64 7.28 10.34 12.04
C ALA A 64 7.23 11.40 10.94
N LEU A 65 6.21 12.27 10.92
CA LEU A 65 6.15 13.39 9.97
C LEU A 65 7.21 14.44 10.30
N VAL A 66 7.29 14.87 11.56
CA VAL A 66 8.29 15.88 11.98
C VAL A 66 9.69 15.38 11.68
N LEU A 67 10.00 14.12 12.00
CA LEU A 67 11.30 13.52 11.72
C LEU A 67 11.57 13.40 10.21
N ALA A 68 10.56 13.14 9.38
CA ALA A 68 10.72 13.15 7.92
C ALA A 68 11.05 14.55 7.39
N LEU A 69 10.38 15.59 7.91
CA LEU A 69 10.67 16.98 7.53
C LEU A 69 12.07 17.40 7.97
N VAL A 70 12.46 17.07 9.20
CA VAL A 70 13.80 17.34 9.72
C VAL A 70 14.86 16.63 8.90
N SER A 71 14.66 15.35 8.60
CA SER A 71 15.57 14.56 7.76
C SER A 71 15.70 15.13 6.35
N ALA A 72 14.59 15.54 5.73
CA ALA A 72 14.59 16.16 4.40
C ALA A 72 15.29 17.53 4.39
N ALA A 73 15.00 18.39 5.35
CA ALA A 73 15.59 19.72 5.43
C ALA A 73 17.10 19.65 5.76
N ALA A 74 17.47 18.88 6.78
CA ALA A 74 18.86 18.70 7.18
C ALA A 74 19.68 18.02 6.07
N GLY A 75 19.12 16.99 5.43
CA GLY A 75 19.79 16.33 4.29
C GLY A 75 19.99 17.28 3.12
N ALA A 76 18.96 18.04 2.74
CA ALA A 76 19.01 18.94 1.58
C ALA A 76 20.04 20.07 1.74
N ILE A 77 20.14 20.66 2.93
CA ILE A 77 21.11 21.74 3.23
C ILE A 77 22.56 21.24 3.10
N VAL A 78 22.81 19.99 3.48
CA VAL A 78 24.17 19.43 3.60
C VAL A 78 24.54 18.55 2.41
N THR A 79 23.63 18.33 1.47
CA THR A 79 23.87 17.50 0.28
C THR A 79 25.12 17.95 -0.48
N PRO A 80 25.30 19.23 -0.81
CA PRO A 80 26.49 19.69 -1.56
C PRO A 80 27.78 19.60 -0.74
N ALA A 81 27.68 19.75 0.58
CA ALA A 81 28.82 19.67 1.51
C ALA A 81 29.26 18.22 1.82
N THR A 82 28.48 17.22 1.38
CA THR A 82 28.73 15.78 1.61
C THR A 82 28.89 15.01 0.31
N ASP A 83 29.35 15.67 -0.76
CA ASP A 83 29.52 15.08 -2.10
C ASP A 83 28.23 14.41 -2.63
N GLY A 84 27.07 14.98 -2.27
CA GLY A 84 25.77 14.47 -2.66
C GLY A 84 25.22 13.34 -1.78
N ILE A 85 26.02 12.77 -0.86
CA ILE A 85 25.61 11.59 -0.06
C ILE A 85 24.38 11.89 0.82
N ALA A 86 24.28 13.10 1.39
CA ALA A 86 23.14 13.49 2.21
C ALA A 86 21.82 13.65 1.43
N VAL A 87 21.82 13.50 0.10
CA VAL A 87 20.58 13.43 -0.69
C VAL A 87 19.76 12.17 -0.37
N VAL A 88 20.40 11.10 0.11
CA VAL A 88 19.73 9.82 0.38
C VAL A 88 18.63 9.96 1.45
N PRO A 89 18.89 10.55 2.64
CA PRO A 89 17.85 10.90 3.62
C PRO A 89 16.69 11.71 3.02
N VAL A 90 16.99 12.65 2.11
CA VAL A 90 15.98 13.46 1.41
C VAL A 90 15.09 12.60 0.52
N ILE A 91 15.69 11.75 -0.31
CA ILE A 91 15.00 10.81 -1.19
C ILE A 91 14.08 9.90 -0.37
N VAL A 92 14.56 9.34 0.73
CA VAL A 92 13.76 8.42 1.56
C VAL A 92 12.60 9.15 2.24
N ALA A 93 12.82 10.38 2.72
CA ALA A 93 11.76 11.20 3.29
C ALA A 93 10.66 11.51 2.25
N ILE A 94 11.03 11.92 1.03
CA ILE A 94 10.09 12.22 -0.05
C ILE A 94 9.32 10.97 -0.45
N LEU A 95 10.02 9.85 -0.70
CA LEU A 95 9.41 8.57 -1.05
C LEU A 95 8.34 8.17 -0.04
N ALA A 96 8.62 8.34 1.24
CA ALA A 96 7.70 7.99 2.30
C ALA A 96 6.51 8.96 2.43
N LEU A 97 6.70 10.25 2.20
CA LEU A 97 5.62 11.24 2.26
C LEU A 97 4.69 11.17 1.05
N VAL A 98 5.24 11.01 -0.16
CA VAL A 98 4.47 10.88 -1.41
C VAL A 98 3.72 9.54 -1.46
N GLY A 99 4.38 8.46 -1.05
CA GLY A 99 3.82 7.10 -1.06
C GLY A 99 2.75 6.82 0.00
N ASP A 100 2.53 7.74 0.95
CA ASP A 100 1.51 7.58 1.99
C ASP A 100 0.13 8.03 1.51
N LEU A 101 -0.79 7.07 1.31
CA LEU A 101 -2.18 7.32 0.94
C LEU A 101 -2.94 8.16 1.97
N ARG A 102 -2.56 8.08 3.25
CA ARG A 102 -3.22 8.82 4.34
C ARG A 102 -2.88 10.30 4.34
N ARG A 103 -1.86 10.71 3.58
CA ARG A 103 -1.39 12.09 3.48
C ARG A 103 -1.76 12.70 2.13
N PRO A 104 -1.99 14.02 2.09
CA PRO A 104 -2.21 14.72 0.84
C PRO A 104 -0.93 14.66 -0.01
N LEU A 105 -1.08 14.33 -1.29
CA LEU A 105 0.03 14.27 -2.24
C LEU A 105 0.80 15.60 -2.29
N LEU A 106 0.08 16.73 -2.18
CA LEU A 106 0.63 18.07 -2.17
C LEU A 106 1.69 18.27 -1.09
N LEU A 107 1.58 17.63 0.08
CA LEU A 107 2.59 17.75 1.13
C LEU A 107 3.91 17.13 0.69
N GLY A 108 3.89 15.93 0.10
CA GLY A 108 5.10 15.28 -0.41
C GLY A 108 5.74 16.07 -1.55
N ILE A 109 4.93 16.64 -2.44
CA ILE A 109 5.41 17.51 -3.54
C ILE A 109 6.00 18.81 -3.00
N ALA A 110 5.36 19.44 -2.01
CA ALA A 110 5.85 20.67 -1.40
C ALA A 110 7.20 20.44 -0.69
N VAL A 111 7.36 19.31 0.00
CA VAL A 111 8.64 18.93 0.60
C VAL A 111 9.69 18.69 -0.48
N ALA A 112 9.36 17.98 -1.56
CA ALA A 112 10.30 17.78 -2.67
C ALA A 112 10.75 19.11 -3.30
N ALA A 113 9.80 20.02 -3.57
CA ALA A 113 10.11 21.35 -4.10
C ALA A 113 10.97 22.17 -3.12
N GLY A 114 10.64 22.15 -1.83
CA GLY A 114 11.45 22.79 -0.79
C GLY A 114 12.86 22.22 -0.69
N SER A 115 13.00 20.89 -0.79
CA SER A 115 14.31 20.23 -0.83
C SER A 115 15.14 20.64 -2.05
N VAL A 116 14.54 20.77 -3.23
CA VAL A 116 15.23 21.27 -4.43
C VAL A 116 15.79 22.67 -4.19
N VAL A 117 14.99 23.58 -3.61
CA VAL A 117 15.44 24.94 -3.29
C VAL A 117 16.59 24.91 -2.28
N LEU A 118 16.49 24.08 -1.23
CA LEU A 118 17.52 23.94 -0.21
C LEU A 118 18.82 23.35 -0.76
N VAL A 119 18.75 22.36 -1.66
CA VAL A 119 19.93 21.78 -2.32
C VAL A 119 20.62 22.83 -3.17
N VAL A 120 19.86 23.56 -4.00
CA VAL A 120 20.43 24.63 -4.85
C VAL A 120 21.03 25.76 -4.01
N ALA A 121 20.35 26.17 -2.94
CA ALA A 121 20.86 27.20 -2.02
C ALA A 121 22.09 26.73 -1.26
N GLY A 122 22.11 25.48 -0.82
CA GLY A 122 23.22 24.84 -0.14
C GLY A 122 24.43 24.62 -1.06
N ALA A 123 24.24 24.63 -2.38
CA ALA A 123 25.31 24.53 -3.36
C ALA A 123 25.98 25.88 -3.63
N LEU A 124 25.33 27.03 -3.37
CA LEU A 124 25.92 28.35 -3.62
C LEU A 124 27.30 28.62 -2.96
N PRO A 125 27.57 28.18 -1.71
CA PRO A 125 28.87 28.40 -1.08
C PRO A 125 29.95 27.37 -1.48
N PHE A 126 29.58 26.34 -2.24
CA PHE A 126 30.50 25.31 -2.72
C PHE A 126 30.61 25.42 -4.24
N ASP A 127 31.78 25.25 -4.84
CA ASP A 127 31.93 25.25 -6.30
C ASP A 127 31.42 23.92 -6.91
N THR A 128 30.19 23.53 -6.57
CA THR A 128 29.59 22.26 -6.95
C THR A 128 29.39 22.21 -8.47
N PRO A 129 29.91 21.18 -9.16
CA PRO A 129 29.75 21.06 -10.59
C PRO A 129 28.27 20.86 -10.96
N VAL A 130 27.84 21.54 -12.03
CA VAL A 130 26.44 21.50 -12.50
C VAL A 130 25.95 20.06 -12.73
N ALA A 131 26.83 19.18 -13.21
CA ALA A 131 26.51 17.77 -13.41
C ALA A 131 26.14 17.04 -12.10
N ALA A 132 26.84 17.33 -10.99
CA ALA A 132 26.52 16.74 -9.68
C ALA A 132 25.18 17.26 -9.16
N LEU A 133 24.95 18.58 -9.27
CA LEU A 133 23.68 19.19 -8.90
C LEU A 133 22.50 18.60 -9.70
N LEU A 134 22.67 18.41 -11.00
CA LEU A 134 21.65 17.76 -11.84
C LEU A 134 21.40 16.30 -11.41
N GLY A 135 22.43 15.58 -10.99
CA GLY A 135 22.30 14.23 -10.44
C GLY A 135 21.48 14.20 -9.15
N GLU A 136 21.73 15.14 -8.24
CA GLU A 136 20.99 15.28 -6.98
C GLU A 136 19.51 15.62 -7.23
N LEU A 137 19.25 16.59 -8.12
CA LEU A 137 17.89 16.97 -8.51
C LEU A 137 17.16 15.84 -9.23
N ALA A 138 17.85 15.08 -10.08
CA ALA A 138 17.30 13.88 -10.70
C ALA A 138 16.96 12.81 -9.64
N GLY A 139 17.79 12.63 -8.61
CA GLY A 139 17.50 11.75 -7.48
C GLY A 139 16.22 12.14 -6.74
N VAL A 140 16.03 13.44 -6.47
CA VAL A 140 14.80 13.97 -5.86
C VAL A 140 13.58 13.71 -6.76
N LEU A 141 13.71 13.96 -8.07
CA LEU A 141 12.64 13.72 -9.03
C LEU A 141 12.25 12.23 -9.10
N LEU A 142 13.24 11.34 -9.15
CA LEU A 142 13.05 9.89 -9.09
C LEU A 142 12.36 9.45 -7.79
N ALA A 143 12.67 10.09 -6.66
CA ALA A 143 12.00 9.82 -5.39
C ALA A 143 10.50 10.15 -5.46
N VAL A 144 10.14 11.27 -6.09
CA VAL A 144 8.73 11.65 -6.32
C VAL A 144 8.03 10.62 -7.20
N PHE A 145 8.64 10.22 -8.33
CA PHE A 145 8.06 9.21 -9.22
C PHE A 145 7.91 7.85 -8.53
N ALA A 146 8.92 7.40 -7.79
CA ALA A 146 8.86 6.17 -7.01
C ALA A 146 7.76 6.24 -5.94
N GLY A 147 7.59 7.40 -5.29
CA GLY A 147 6.52 7.64 -4.33
C GLY A 147 5.13 7.59 -4.97
N LEU A 148 4.98 8.20 -6.14
CA LEU A 148 3.73 8.15 -6.93
C LEU A 148 3.40 6.74 -7.37
N SER A 149 4.39 6.00 -7.88
CA SER A 149 4.25 4.59 -8.27
C SER A 149 3.80 3.74 -7.07
N ARG A 150 4.45 3.90 -5.91
CA ARG A 150 4.05 3.22 -4.67
C ARG A 150 2.64 3.58 -4.23
N ARG A 151 2.24 4.85 -4.36
CA ARG A 151 0.88 5.31 -4.05
C ARG A 151 -0.15 4.69 -5.00
N GLN A 152 0.14 4.63 -6.29
CA GLN A 152 -0.73 4.02 -7.31
C GLN A 152 -0.87 2.51 -7.08
N PHE A 153 0.24 1.82 -6.80
CA PHE A 153 0.24 0.38 -6.52
C PHE A 153 -0.67 0.06 -5.32
N ARG A 154 -0.52 0.79 -4.21
CA ARG A 154 -1.36 0.60 -3.02
C ARG A 154 -2.84 0.89 -3.27
N ARG A 155 -3.16 1.93 -4.06
CA ARG A 155 -4.55 2.21 -4.47
C ARG A 155 -5.12 1.09 -5.33
N SER A 156 -4.34 0.55 -6.25
CA SER A 156 -4.73 -0.58 -7.09
C SER A 156 -5.00 -1.83 -6.26
N GLU A 157 -4.16 -2.12 -5.26
CA GLU A 157 -4.38 -3.23 -4.34
C GLU A 157 -5.68 -3.07 -3.52
N GLU A 158 -5.93 -1.87 -2.98
CA GLU A 158 -7.18 -1.54 -2.26
C GLU A 158 -8.41 -1.68 -3.17
N GLN A 159 -8.32 -1.26 -4.43
CA GLN A 159 -9.41 -1.44 -5.40
C GLN A 159 -9.62 -2.91 -5.76
N ALA A 160 -8.53 -3.66 -5.96
CA ALA A 160 -8.60 -5.08 -6.28
C ALA A 160 -9.16 -5.91 -5.13
N SER A 161 -8.89 -5.56 -3.87
CA SER A 161 -9.52 -6.24 -2.72
C SER A 161 -11.02 -5.97 -2.68
N LEU A 162 -11.45 -4.72 -2.87
CA LEU A 162 -12.86 -4.35 -2.87
C LEU A 162 -13.64 -5.02 -4.02
N LEU A 163 -13.04 -5.14 -5.20
CA LEU A 163 -13.64 -5.85 -6.33
C LEU A 163 -13.78 -7.35 -6.04
N ARG A 164 -12.78 -7.99 -5.43
CA ARG A 164 -12.87 -9.42 -5.05
C ARG A 164 -13.94 -9.68 -4.02
N GLU A 165 -14.10 -8.79 -3.04
CA GLU A 165 -15.18 -8.90 -2.04
C GLU A 165 -16.56 -8.78 -2.70
N ARG A 166 -16.73 -7.80 -3.60
CA ARG A 166 -17.99 -7.64 -4.36
C ARG A 166 -18.30 -8.85 -5.24
N ASP A 167 -17.32 -9.36 -5.97
CA ASP A 167 -17.49 -10.54 -6.82
C ASP A 167 -17.88 -11.77 -5.99
N ALA A 168 -17.32 -11.94 -4.79
CA ALA A 168 -17.69 -13.03 -3.89
C ALA A 168 -19.17 -12.91 -3.46
N THR A 169 -19.61 -11.71 -3.05
CA THR A 169 -21.01 -11.47 -2.67
C THR A 169 -21.99 -11.71 -3.82
N MET A 170 -21.68 -11.21 -5.02
CA MET A 170 -22.51 -11.40 -6.21
C MET A 170 -22.63 -12.87 -6.61
N ARG A 171 -21.55 -13.65 -6.48
CA ARG A 171 -21.58 -15.08 -6.75
C ARG A 171 -22.42 -15.85 -5.75
N GLU A 172 -22.36 -15.47 -4.47
CA GLU A 172 -23.19 -16.09 -3.44
C GLU A 172 -24.68 -15.81 -3.69
N GLU A 173 -25.04 -14.57 -4.00
CA GLU A 173 -26.41 -14.20 -4.35
C GLU A 173 -26.92 -14.93 -5.59
N ALA A 174 -26.11 -14.99 -6.65
CA ALA A 174 -26.45 -15.73 -7.87
C ALA A 174 -26.65 -17.22 -7.56
N ALA A 175 -25.80 -17.82 -6.73
CA ALA A 175 -25.95 -19.22 -6.32
C ALA A 175 -27.24 -19.45 -5.52
N ARG A 176 -27.61 -18.53 -4.63
CA ARG A 176 -28.88 -18.60 -3.87
C ARG A 176 -30.10 -18.51 -4.78
N ILE A 177 -30.08 -17.63 -5.78
CA ILE A 177 -31.17 -17.48 -6.74
C ILE A 177 -31.34 -18.75 -7.58
N THR A 178 -30.22 -19.28 -8.10
CA THR A 178 -30.25 -20.55 -8.85
C THR A 178 -30.76 -21.70 -7.98
N LEU A 179 -30.27 -21.83 -6.76
CA LEU A 179 -30.74 -22.85 -5.81
C LEU A 179 -32.25 -22.73 -5.54
N ALA A 180 -32.75 -21.52 -5.30
CA ALA A 180 -34.17 -21.29 -5.06
C ALA A 180 -35.04 -21.70 -6.26
N ARG A 181 -34.56 -21.44 -7.48
CA ARG A 181 -35.23 -21.87 -8.71
C ARG A 181 -35.25 -23.38 -8.85
N ASP A 182 -34.11 -24.04 -8.66
CA ASP A 182 -34.01 -25.49 -8.77
C ASP A 182 -34.91 -26.19 -7.74
N LEU A 183 -34.95 -25.66 -6.51
CA LEU A 183 -35.89 -26.13 -5.48
C LEU A 183 -37.35 -25.92 -5.90
N HIS A 184 -37.69 -24.76 -6.48
CA HIS A 184 -39.04 -24.51 -6.97
C HIS A 184 -39.44 -25.47 -8.09
N ASP A 185 -38.55 -25.73 -9.05
CA ASP A 185 -38.82 -26.62 -10.18
C ASP A 185 -39.04 -28.07 -9.72
N VAL A 186 -38.23 -28.56 -8.77
CA VAL A 186 -38.40 -29.89 -8.15
C VAL A 186 -39.70 -29.97 -7.33
N LEU A 187 -40.00 -28.95 -6.53
CA LEU A 187 -41.24 -28.89 -5.74
C LEU A 187 -42.48 -28.82 -6.62
N ALA A 188 -42.48 -27.98 -7.66
CA ALA A 188 -43.59 -27.85 -8.59
C ALA A 188 -43.84 -29.16 -9.35
N HIS A 189 -42.77 -29.83 -9.80
CA HIS A 189 -42.88 -31.09 -10.51
C HIS A 189 -43.40 -32.22 -9.60
N SER A 190 -42.84 -32.37 -8.40
CA SER A 190 -43.25 -33.40 -7.44
C SER A 190 -44.68 -33.19 -6.95
N LEU A 191 -45.08 -31.94 -6.66
CA LEU A 191 -46.44 -31.60 -6.26
C LEU A 191 -47.43 -31.83 -7.40
N GLY A 192 -47.07 -31.44 -8.63
CA GLY A 192 -47.88 -31.70 -9.82
C GLY A 192 -48.11 -33.20 -10.06
N GLY A 193 -47.05 -34.02 -9.89
CA GLY A 193 -47.17 -35.48 -9.95
C GLY A 193 -48.08 -36.06 -8.85
N LEU A 194 -47.98 -35.54 -7.62
CA LEU A 194 -48.82 -35.93 -6.49
C LEU A 194 -50.29 -35.60 -6.70
N VAL A 195 -50.60 -34.41 -7.23
CA VAL A 195 -51.98 -33.99 -7.55
C VAL A 195 -52.59 -34.94 -8.57
N VAL A 196 -51.87 -35.27 -9.65
CA VAL A 196 -52.36 -36.23 -10.67
C VAL A 196 -52.57 -37.62 -10.07
N GLN A 197 -51.72 -38.07 -9.14
CA GLN A 197 -51.91 -39.35 -8.44
C GLN A 197 -53.17 -39.34 -7.56
N LEU A 198 -53.43 -38.25 -6.86
CA LEU A 198 -54.63 -38.07 -6.03
C LEU A 198 -55.90 -38.03 -6.89
N ASP A 199 -55.91 -37.26 -7.98
CA ASP A 199 -57.06 -37.19 -8.92
C ASP A 199 -57.40 -38.59 -9.48
N ALA A 200 -56.37 -39.40 -9.79
CA ALA A 200 -56.56 -40.77 -10.25
C ALA A 200 -57.12 -41.71 -9.17
N VAL A 201 -56.80 -41.47 -7.89
CA VAL A 201 -57.36 -42.23 -6.76
C VAL A 201 -58.83 -41.84 -6.55
N ASP A 202 -59.16 -40.55 -6.58
CA ASP A 202 -60.54 -40.07 -6.43
C ASP A 202 -61.45 -40.60 -7.54
N ALA A 203 -60.99 -40.58 -8.79
CA ALA A 203 -61.74 -41.16 -9.91
C ALA A 203 -62.03 -42.67 -9.74
N LEU A 204 -61.09 -43.44 -9.17
CA LEU A 204 -61.29 -44.86 -8.88
C LEU A 204 -62.28 -45.09 -7.73
N LEU A 205 -62.30 -44.19 -6.74
CA LEU A 205 -63.25 -44.25 -5.62
C LEU A 205 -64.66 -43.91 -6.08
N GLU A 206 -64.86 -42.90 -6.91
CA GLU A 206 -66.16 -42.54 -7.50
C GLU A 206 -66.74 -43.68 -8.36
N ALA A 207 -65.89 -44.45 -9.04
CA ALA A 207 -66.30 -45.63 -9.80
C ALA A 207 -66.63 -46.87 -8.93
N GLY A 208 -66.46 -46.79 -7.60
CA GLY A 208 -66.70 -47.88 -6.65
C GLY A 208 -65.58 -48.93 -6.57
N GLU A 209 -64.42 -48.71 -7.21
CA GLU A 209 -63.30 -49.66 -7.25
C GLU A 209 -62.35 -49.53 -6.05
N VAL A 210 -62.88 -49.69 -4.83
CA VAL A 210 -62.17 -49.40 -3.57
C VAL A 210 -60.86 -50.18 -3.40
N ASP A 211 -60.81 -51.46 -3.80
CA ASP A 211 -59.60 -52.29 -3.71
C ASP A 211 -58.48 -51.86 -4.68
N ARG A 212 -58.85 -51.29 -5.84
CA ARG A 212 -57.88 -50.76 -6.80
C ARG A 212 -57.35 -49.40 -6.38
N ALA A 213 -58.18 -48.55 -5.79
CA ALA A 213 -57.73 -47.30 -5.18
C ALA A 213 -56.70 -47.56 -4.06
N ARG A 214 -56.97 -48.53 -3.17
CA ARG A 214 -56.09 -48.86 -2.04
C ARG A 214 -54.69 -49.32 -2.47
N ARG A 215 -54.57 -50.09 -3.56
CA ARG A 215 -53.28 -50.57 -4.10
C ARG A 215 -52.40 -49.47 -4.69
N ARG A 216 -52.94 -48.26 -4.92
CA ARG A 216 -52.21 -47.14 -5.54
C ARG A 216 -51.56 -46.20 -4.53
N VAL A 217 -51.95 -46.31 -3.26
CA VAL A 217 -51.50 -45.46 -2.14
C VAL A 217 -50.47 -46.17 -1.24
N VAL A 218 -50.38 -47.50 -1.33
CA VAL A 218 -49.41 -48.36 -0.61
C VAL A 218 -48.20 -48.61 -1.51
#